data_AF-M8ANR4-F1
#
_entry.id   AF-M8ANR4-F1
#
_cell.length_a   1.000
_cell.length_b   1.000
_cell.length_c   1.000
_cell.angle_alpha   90.00
_cell.angle_beta   90.00
_cell.angle_gamma   90.00
#
_symmetry.space_group_name_H-M   'P 1'
#
loop_
_entity.id
_entity.type
_entity.pdbx_description
1 polymer ?
#
loop_
_entity_poly.entity_id
_entity_poly.type
_entity_poly.pdbx_seq_one_letter_code
_entity_poly.pdbx_strand_id
1 'polypeptide(L)'
;MSGKAVFVLCATSFFVGLLLSGRMTVLTPPASGGHGGSRIALFSDDDCEHRRKLEEESNPNDVMNEVSRTHQAIRSKKRRDSLRDTWVPRGDKLRQLEKEKGVVVRFVIGHSATPGGALDRAIDVEEAETRDFMRLDHVEGYHELSSKTRIYFAAAVATWDAAFYVKVDDDVHVNLGMLTNRLARGVKYHEPESWKFGDEGNKYFRHATGQIYAISRDLASYISINQPILHRFANEDVSLGAWLIGLEVEHVDDRSLCCATPPDCEWKKQAGNVCAASFDWSCSGICKSVDRMRAIHSACGEGDGAVSNFAAA
;
A
#
# COMPACT_ATOMS: atom_id res chain seq x y z
N MET A 1 4.55 52.32 -2.26
CA MET A 1 3.51 52.13 -1.20
C MET A 1 4.23 51.92 0.12
N SER A 2 3.78 52.56 1.21
CA SER A 2 4.36 52.33 2.55
C SER A 2 4.07 50.91 3.02
N GLY A 3 4.99 50.27 3.76
CA GLY A 3 4.76 48.93 4.33
C GLY A 3 3.48 48.85 5.19
N LYS A 4 3.08 49.97 5.81
CA LYS A 4 1.80 50.09 6.52
C LYS A 4 0.59 49.95 5.59
N ALA A 5 0.67 50.50 4.38
CA ALA A 5 -0.40 50.41 3.39
C ALA A 5 -0.54 48.98 2.84
N VAL A 6 0.58 48.26 2.65
CA VAL A 6 0.58 46.86 2.24
C VAL A 6 -0.06 45.98 3.30
N PHE A 7 0.31 46.17 4.58
CA PHE A 7 -0.28 45.41 5.69
C PHE A 7 -1.81 45.61 5.78
N VAL A 8 -2.27 46.85 5.66
CA VAL A 8 -3.71 47.16 5.66
C VAL A 8 -4.42 46.49 4.49
N LEU A 9 -3.87 46.54 3.28
CA LEU A 9 -4.44 45.88 2.10
C LEU A 9 -4.50 44.36 2.22
N CYS A 10 -3.49 43.73 2.81
CA CYS A 10 -3.47 42.29 3.03
C CYS A 10 -4.50 41.88 4.10
N ALA A 11 -4.55 42.60 5.22
CA ALA A 11 -5.52 42.33 6.28
C ALA A 11 -6.96 42.50 5.78
N THR A 12 -7.25 43.58 5.05
CA THR A 12 -8.60 43.80 4.51
C THR A 12 -8.99 42.73 3.50
N SER A 13 -8.08 42.33 2.61
CA SER A 13 -8.35 41.28 1.63
C SER A 13 -8.62 39.93 2.31
N PHE A 14 -7.91 39.61 3.39
CA PHE A 14 -8.12 38.39 4.18
C PHE A 14 -9.50 38.37 4.86
N PHE A 15 -9.91 39.48 5.47
CA PHE A 15 -11.22 39.57 6.13
C PHE A 15 -12.38 39.61 5.14
N VAL A 16 -12.21 40.25 3.98
CA VAL A 16 -13.19 40.21 2.88
C VAL A 16 -13.32 38.78 2.33
N GLY A 17 -12.20 38.05 2.18
CA GLY A 17 -12.22 36.63 1.79
C GLY A 17 -12.94 35.72 2.82
N LEU A 18 -12.77 35.98 4.12
CA LEU A 18 -13.49 35.27 5.18
C LEU A 18 -15.00 35.56 5.18
N LEU A 19 -15.40 36.81 4.90
CA LEU A 19 -16.80 37.20 4.77
C LEU A 19 -17.47 36.56 3.55
N LEU A 20 -16.80 36.57 2.40
CA LEU A 20 -17.33 36.01 1.15
C LEU A 20 -17.37 34.48 1.15
N SER A 21 -16.53 33.81 1.94
CA SER A 21 -16.50 32.34 2.05
C SER A 21 -17.42 31.78 3.14
N GLY A 22 -18.10 32.61 3.92
CA GLY A 22 -18.99 32.17 5.00
C GLY A 22 -18.28 31.49 6.18
N ARG A 23 -16.95 31.63 6.31
CA ARG A 23 -16.10 30.95 7.32
C ARG A 23 -15.82 31.78 8.58
N MET A 24 -16.65 32.78 8.91
CA MET A 24 -16.42 33.63 10.09
C MET A 24 -16.49 32.90 11.44
N THR A 25 -17.06 31.69 11.49
CA THR A 25 -17.17 30.87 12.71
C THR A 25 -15.86 30.20 13.16
N VAL A 26 -14.77 30.34 12.39
CA VAL A 26 -13.46 29.71 12.70
C VAL A 26 -12.71 30.42 13.84
N LEU A 27 -13.17 31.58 14.33
CA LEU A 27 -12.51 32.33 15.40
C LEU A 27 -12.98 32.00 16.83
N THR A 28 -13.91 31.07 17.01
CA THR A 28 -14.36 30.64 18.35
C THR A 28 -13.78 29.28 18.72
N PRO A 29 -12.98 29.15 19.80
CA PRO A 29 -12.58 27.85 20.33
C PRO A 29 -13.81 27.12 20.90
N PRO A 30 -13.95 25.79 20.73
CA PRO A 30 -15.07 25.05 21.30
C PRO A 30 -14.97 24.99 22.83
N ALA A 31 -16.11 25.21 23.50
CA ALA A 31 -16.25 25.13 24.94
C ALA A 31 -16.12 23.68 25.44
N SER A 32 -15.36 23.49 26.53
CA SER A 32 -15.19 22.23 27.23
C SER A 32 -16.47 21.82 27.97
N GLY A 33 -17.20 20.84 27.43
CA GLY A 33 -18.35 20.21 28.08
C GLY A 33 -18.04 18.77 28.48
N GLY A 34 -17.83 18.52 29.77
CA GLY A 34 -17.72 17.17 30.32
C GLY A 34 -19.10 16.52 30.47
N HIS A 35 -19.25 15.28 30.01
CA HIS A 35 -20.37 14.40 30.34
C HIS A 35 -19.83 13.01 30.70
N GLY A 36 -20.05 12.61 31.95
CA GLY A 36 -19.86 11.25 32.42
C GLY A 36 -21.02 10.37 31.98
N GLY A 37 -20.69 9.18 31.45
CA GLY A 37 -21.62 8.11 31.12
C GLY A 37 -20.91 6.75 31.26
N SER A 38 -21.58 5.81 31.92
CA SER A 38 -21.10 4.50 32.38
C SER A 38 -20.30 3.70 31.34
N ARG A 39 -19.14 3.20 31.78
CA ARG A 39 -18.35 2.17 31.10
C ARG A 39 -19.06 0.82 31.17
N ILE A 40 -19.61 0.36 30.06
CA ILE A 40 -19.68 -1.06 29.74
C ILE A 40 -18.47 -1.32 28.83
N ALA A 41 -17.44 -1.96 29.38
CA ALA A 41 -16.23 -2.31 28.64
C ALA A 41 -16.54 -3.54 27.77
N LEU A 42 -16.73 -3.33 26.48
CA LEU A 42 -16.79 -4.39 25.47
C LEU A 42 -15.88 -3.98 24.31
N PHE A 43 -14.77 -4.71 24.17
CA PHE A 43 -13.78 -4.70 23.08
C PHE A 43 -12.82 -3.48 23.01
N SER A 44 -11.51 -3.75 23.03
CA SER A 44 -10.44 -2.78 22.78
C SER A 44 -10.23 -2.68 21.27
N ASP A 45 -10.40 -1.48 20.71
CA ASP A 45 -10.25 -1.12 19.28
C ASP A 45 -8.78 -0.96 18.83
N ASP A 46 -7.85 -1.78 19.34
CA ASP A 46 -6.39 -1.55 19.27
C ASP A 46 -5.63 -2.38 18.19
N ASP A 47 -6.31 -2.90 17.17
CA ASP A 47 -5.74 -3.94 16.27
C ASP A 47 -4.77 -3.47 15.17
N CYS A 48 -4.58 -2.16 14.96
CA CYS A 48 -3.48 -1.64 14.12
C CYS A 48 -2.46 -0.81 14.91
N GLU A 49 -2.67 -0.63 16.22
CA GLU A 49 -1.78 0.12 17.10
C GLU A 49 -0.98 -0.83 18.00
N HIS A 50 -0.06 -1.58 17.41
CA HIS A 50 1.09 -2.01 18.19
C HIS A 50 2.13 -0.90 18.22
N ARG A 51 2.02 -0.03 19.24
CA ARG A 51 3.19 0.67 19.79
C ARG A 51 4.30 -0.38 19.90
N ARG A 52 5.36 -0.26 19.09
CA ARG A 52 6.67 -0.74 19.52
C ARG A 52 6.82 -0.20 20.93
N LYS A 53 6.90 -1.07 21.93
CA LYS A 53 7.71 -0.72 23.09
C LYS A 53 9.07 -0.41 22.50
N LEU A 54 9.39 0.88 22.38
CA LEU A 54 10.73 1.37 22.12
C LEU A 54 11.56 1.01 23.36
N GLU A 55 11.88 -0.27 23.50
CA GLU A 55 12.76 -0.82 24.54
C GLU A 55 13.24 -2.25 24.20
N GLU A 56 13.18 -2.66 22.93
CA GLU A 56 14.11 -3.67 22.41
C GLU A 56 14.77 -3.07 21.18
N GLU A 57 16.11 -2.93 21.24
CA GLU A 57 16.95 -2.46 20.14
C GLU A 57 16.70 -3.33 18.90
N SER A 58 15.82 -2.88 17.99
CA SER A 58 15.70 -3.51 16.68
C SER A 58 17.04 -3.31 15.97
N ASN A 59 17.79 -4.40 15.83
CA ASN A 59 19.10 -4.40 15.19
C ASN A 59 18.97 -3.83 13.77
N PRO A 60 19.71 -2.76 13.39
CA PRO A 60 19.69 -2.23 12.04
C PRO A 60 19.99 -3.29 10.98
N ASN A 61 20.73 -4.34 11.34
CA ASN A 61 20.99 -5.47 10.46
C ASN A 61 19.75 -6.31 10.17
N ASP A 62 18.75 -6.37 11.05
CA ASP A 62 17.52 -7.15 10.81
C ASP A 62 16.64 -6.46 9.77
N VAL A 63 16.44 -5.14 9.89
CA VAL A 63 15.76 -4.34 8.86
C VAL A 63 16.51 -4.41 7.54
N MET A 64 17.85 -4.26 7.54
CA MET A 64 18.63 -4.36 6.32
C MET A 64 18.63 -5.78 5.72
N ASN A 65 18.63 -6.84 6.53
CA ASN A 65 18.57 -8.23 6.07
C ASN A 65 17.19 -8.59 5.51
N GLU A 66 16.14 -8.08 6.13
CA GLU A 66 14.76 -8.21 5.69
C GLU A 66 14.53 -7.52 4.35
N VAL A 67 14.88 -6.24 4.27
CA VAL A 67 14.75 -5.48 3.04
C VAL A 67 15.67 -6.10 1.96
N SER A 68 16.87 -6.58 2.30
CA SER A 68 17.73 -7.35 1.37
C SER A 68 17.08 -8.63 0.83
N ARG A 69 16.17 -9.28 1.57
CA ARG A 69 15.44 -10.48 1.11
C ARG A 69 14.35 -10.15 0.11
N THR A 70 13.64 -9.03 0.25
CA THR A 70 12.64 -8.54 -0.73
C THR A 70 13.29 -8.23 -2.09
N HIS A 71 14.57 -7.83 -2.09
CA HIS A 71 15.36 -7.54 -3.30
C HIS A 71 15.89 -8.75 -4.06
N GLN A 72 15.58 -9.97 -3.60
CA GLN A 72 15.81 -11.19 -4.35
C GLN A 72 14.67 -11.49 -5.34
N ALA A 73 13.94 -10.47 -5.79
CA ALA A 73 12.78 -10.59 -6.68
C ALA A 73 13.07 -11.45 -7.94
N ILE A 74 14.22 -11.28 -8.61
CA ILE A 74 14.62 -12.18 -9.71
C ILE A 74 14.93 -13.60 -9.20
N ARG A 75 15.57 -13.73 -8.03
CA ARG A 75 16.14 -14.99 -7.54
C ARG A 75 15.10 -15.93 -6.91
N SER A 76 14.00 -15.42 -6.38
CA SER A 76 13.10 -16.23 -5.55
C SER A 76 11.89 -16.78 -6.31
N LYS A 77 12.13 -17.66 -7.29
CA LYS A 77 11.05 -18.46 -7.91
C LYS A 77 10.17 -19.14 -6.85
N LYS A 78 10.78 -19.60 -5.75
CA LYS A 78 10.07 -20.23 -4.62
C LYS A 78 9.03 -19.31 -3.95
N ARG A 79 9.31 -18.01 -3.80
CA ARG A 79 8.33 -17.04 -3.26
C ARG A 79 7.15 -16.90 -4.22
N ARG A 80 7.41 -16.72 -5.51
CA ARG A 80 6.34 -16.65 -6.52
C ARG A 80 5.51 -17.93 -6.58
N ASP A 81 6.16 -19.09 -6.54
CA ASP A 81 5.49 -20.37 -6.49
C ASP A 81 4.61 -20.51 -5.23
N SER A 82 5.06 -20.03 -4.06
CA SER A 82 4.22 -20.06 -2.85
C SER A 82 2.99 -19.16 -2.96
N LEU A 83 3.09 -18.04 -3.68
CA LEU A 83 1.95 -17.16 -3.98
C LEU A 83 1.00 -17.81 -5.00
N ARG A 84 1.53 -18.43 -6.05
CA ARG A 84 0.77 -19.19 -7.08
C ARG A 84 0.07 -20.43 -6.55
N ASP A 85 0.63 -21.03 -5.50
CA ASP A 85 0.04 -22.14 -4.76
C ASP A 85 -1.04 -21.69 -3.76
N THR A 86 -1.23 -20.38 -3.60
CA THR A 86 -2.19 -19.80 -2.67
C THR A 86 -3.09 -18.79 -3.37
N TRP A 87 -2.79 -17.49 -3.29
CA TRP A 87 -3.73 -16.44 -3.68
C TRP A 87 -3.52 -15.87 -5.09
N VAL A 88 -2.40 -16.15 -5.76
CA VAL A 88 -2.16 -15.70 -7.15
C VAL A 88 -2.74 -16.75 -8.12
N PRO A 89 -3.80 -16.45 -8.89
CA PRO A 89 -4.39 -17.40 -9.81
C PRO A 89 -3.44 -17.73 -10.97
N ARG A 90 -3.60 -18.92 -11.56
CA ARG A 90 -2.80 -19.39 -12.71
C ARG A 90 -3.68 -19.80 -13.87
N GLY A 91 -3.12 -19.75 -15.08
CA GLY A 91 -3.71 -20.33 -16.28
C GLY A 91 -5.13 -19.81 -16.54
N ASP A 92 -6.10 -20.72 -16.66
CA ASP A 92 -7.49 -20.35 -16.93
C ASP A 92 -8.13 -19.54 -15.81
N LYS A 93 -7.78 -19.79 -14.54
CA LYS A 93 -8.32 -19.00 -13.42
C LYS A 93 -7.88 -17.55 -13.49
N LEU A 94 -6.62 -17.30 -13.89
CA LEU A 94 -6.10 -15.94 -14.08
C LEU A 94 -6.80 -15.25 -15.25
N ARG A 95 -6.92 -15.93 -16.41
CA ARG A 95 -7.65 -15.39 -17.58
C ARG A 95 -9.12 -15.09 -17.27
N GLN A 96 -9.76 -15.95 -16.49
CA GLN A 96 -11.14 -15.77 -16.06
C GLN A 96 -11.28 -14.54 -15.16
N LEU A 97 -10.39 -14.40 -14.17
CA LEU A 97 -10.36 -13.25 -13.27
C LEU A 97 -10.21 -11.93 -14.06
N GLU A 98 -9.31 -11.90 -15.04
CA GLU A 98 -9.08 -10.74 -15.89
C GLU A 98 -10.31 -10.40 -16.74
N LYS A 99 -10.87 -11.40 -17.43
CA LYS A 99 -11.96 -11.18 -18.38
C LYS A 99 -13.30 -10.90 -17.70
N GLU A 100 -13.59 -11.59 -16.60
CA GLU A 100 -14.91 -11.56 -15.96
C GLU A 100 -14.99 -10.54 -14.82
N LYS A 101 -13.86 -10.24 -14.15
CA LYS A 101 -13.83 -9.31 -13.02
C LYS A 101 -13.01 -8.05 -13.28
N GLY A 102 -12.28 -7.97 -14.40
CA GLY A 102 -11.43 -6.82 -14.70
C GLY A 102 -10.19 -6.72 -13.78
N VAL A 103 -9.83 -7.81 -13.09
CA VAL A 103 -8.72 -7.81 -12.13
C VAL A 103 -7.50 -8.47 -12.77
N VAL A 104 -6.43 -7.70 -12.94
CA VAL A 104 -5.16 -8.16 -13.51
C VAL A 104 -4.14 -8.30 -12.40
N VAL A 105 -3.55 -9.50 -12.26
CA VAL A 105 -2.49 -9.78 -11.29
C VAL A 105 -1.22 -10.16 -12.03
N ARG A 106 -0.12 -9.44 -11.80
CA ARG A 106 1.18 -9.71 -12.42
C ARG A 106 2.31 -9.62 -11.42
N PHE A 107 3.31 -10.47 -11.58
CA PHE A 107 4.60 -10.31 -10.93
C PHE A 107 5.43 -9.28 -11.69
N VAL A 108 5.76 -8.16 -11.05
CA VAL A 108 6.53 -7.07 -11.66
C VAL A 108 8.02 -7.37 -11.56
N ILE A 109 8.66 -7.68 -12.69
CA ILE A 109 10.06 -8.11 -12.76
C ILE A 109 10.82 -7.33 -13.82
N GLY A 110 11.94 -6.72 -13.44
CA GLY A 110 12.89 -6.10 -14.36
C GLY A 110 13.83 -7.12 -15.01
N HIS A 111 15.08 -6.73 -15.19
CA HIS A 111 16.15 -7.60 -15.67
C HIS A 111 17.36 -7.50 -14.74
N SER A 112 18.23 -8.51 -14.81
CA SER A 112 19.45 -8.53 -14.03
C SER A 112 20.44 -7.46 -14.52
N ALA A 113 21.46 -7.17 -13.72
CA ALA A 113 22.56 -6.27 -14.10
C ALA A 113 23.38 -6.78 -15.30
N THR A 114 23.20 -8.05 -15.70
CA THR A 114 23.83 -8.63 -16.89
C THR A 114 22.73 -9.13 -17.83
N PRO A 115 22.21 -8.25 -18.72
CA PRO A 115 21.13 -8.58 -19.62
C PRO A 115 21.39 -9.88 -20.40
N GLY A 116 20.41 -10.79 -20.38
CA GLY A 116 20.51 -12.09 -21.04
C GLY A 116 21.34 -13.12 -20.28
N GLY A 117 21.74 -12.82 -19.03
CA GLY A 117 22.45 -13.72 -18.14
C GLY A 117 21.62 -14.92 -17.68
N ALA A 118 22.20 -15.78 -16.84
CA ALA A 118 21.53 -16.99 -16.35
C ALA A 118 20.24 -16.68 -15.55
N LEU A 119 20.22 -15.58 -14.82
CA LEU A 119 19.05 -15.12 -14.07
C LEU A 119 17.92 -14.69 -15.00
N ASP A 120 18.22 -13.90 -16.03
CA ASP A 120 17.21 -13.45 -17.02
C ASP A 120 16.63 -14.64 -17.78
N ARG A 121 17.50 -15.58 -18.22
CA ARG A 121 17.04 -16.81 -18.89
C ARG A 121 16.15 -17.67 -17.99
N ALA A 122 16.40 -17.71 -16.69
CA ALA A 122 15.53 -18.43 -15.76
C ALA A 122 14.14 -17.79 -15.66
N ILE A 123 14.06 -16.45 -15.67
CA ILE A 123 12.78 -15.74 -15.73
C ILE A 123 12.10 -15.97 -17.08
N ASP A 124 12.84 -16.01 -18.19
CA ASP A 124 12.26 -16.25 -19.53
C ASP A 124 11.65 -17.65 -19.65
N VAL A 125 12.29 -18.66 -19.05
CA VAL A 125 11.72 -20.02 -18.95
C VAL A 125 10.43 -20.00 -18.11
N GLU A 126 10.46 -19.35 -16.95
CA GLU A 126 9.28 -19.27 -16.09
C GLU A 126 8.13 -18.49 -16.74
N GLU A 127 8.43 -17.42 -17.48
CA GLU A 127 7.43 -16.64 -18.23
C GLU A 127 6.74 -17.49 -19.30
N ALA A 128 7.52 -18.28 -20.04
CA ALA A 128 6.98 -19.17 -21.07
C ALA A 128 5.98 -20.18 -20.50
N GLU A 129 6.19 -20.62 -19.25
CA GLU A 129 5.32 -21.55 -18.53
C GLU A 129 4.10 -20.87 -17.90
N THR A 130 4.29 -19.72 -17.26
CA THR A 130 3.30 -19.14 -16.34
C THR A 130 2.51 -17.98 -16.94
N ARG A 131 3.15 -17.17 -17.79
CA ARG A 131 2.57 -15.98 -18.45
C ARG A 131 1.91 -15.00 -17.48
N ASP A 132 2.52 -14.83 -16.32
CA ASP A 132 2.03 -13.98 -15.24
C ASP A 132 3.02 -12.85 -14.85
N PHE A 133 4.05 -12.59 -15.66
CA PHE A 133 4.93 -11.44 -15.45
C PHE A 133 4.46 -10.16 -16.13
N MET A 134 4.82 -9.05 -15.49
CA MET A 134 4.96 -7.75 -16.13
C MET A 134 6.45 -7.43 -16.19
N ARG A 135 7.04 -7.57 -17.38
CA ARG A 135 8.47 -7.31 -17.59
C ARG A 135 8.73 -5.82 -17.73
N LEU A 136 9.68 -5.30 -16.95
CA LEU A 136 10.10 -3.89 -17.01
C LEU A 136 11.49 -3.78 -17.63
N ASP A 137 11.69 -2.72 -18.42
CA ASP A 137 13.03 -2.28 -18.82
C ASP A 137 13.70 -1.55 -17.65
N HIS A 138 14.15 -2.33 -16.67
CA HIS A 138 14.68 -1.84 -15.41
C HIS A 138 15.67 -2.84 -14.81
N VAL A 139 16.86 -2.38 -14.44
CA VAL A 139 17.84 -3.19 -13.70
C VAL A 139 17.36 -3.38 -12.27
N GLU A 140 17.12 -4.62 -11.87
CA GLU A 140 16.72 -4.97 -10.51
C GLU A 140 17.87 -4.77 -9.52
N GLY A 141 17.58 -4.13 -8.38
CA GLY A 141 18.55 -3.89 -7.32
C GLY A 141 17.95 -3.22 -6.09
N TYR A 142 18.67 -3.28 -4.96
CA TYR A 142 18.20 -2.71 -3.69
C TYR A 142 17.85 -1.24 -3.76
N HIS A 143 18.80 -0.46 -4.26
CA HIS A 143 18.66 0.99 -4.31
C HIS A 143 17.79 1.47 -5.47
N GLU A 144 17.11 0.53 -6.16
CA GLU A 144 16.35 0.78 -7.37
C GLU A 144 14.83 0.59 -7.19
N LEU A 145 14.32 0.26 -6.00
CA LEU A 145 12.86 0.09 -5.80
C LEU A 145 12.04 1.31 -6.15
N SER A 146 12.51 2.50 -5.78
CA SER A 146 11.82 3.75 -6.13
C SER A 146 11.80 3.97 -7.64
N SER A 147 12.86 3.56 -8.34
CA SER A 147 12.90 3.55 -9.81
C SER A 147 11.91 2.53 -10.37
N LYS A 148 11.92 1.30 -9.82
CA LYS A 148 11.04 0.21 -10.22
C LYS A 148 9.58 0.58 -10.05
N THR A 149 9.21 1.16 -8.91
CA THR A 149 7.84 1.59 -8.59
C THR A 149 7.35 2.66 -9.56
N ARG A 150 8.21 3.64 -9.87
CA ARG A 150 7.91 4.67 -10.86
C ARG A 150 7.68 4.09 -12.26
N ILE A 151 8.58 3.21 -12.71
CA ILE A 151 8.48 2.53 -14.03
C ILE A 151 7.27 1.59 -14.05
N TYR A 152 7.00 0.90 -12.95
CA TYR A 152 5.83 0.04 -12.78
C TYR A 152 4.53 0.81 -13.03
N PHE A 153 4.31 1.94 -12.34
CA PHE A 153 3.09 2.72 -12.53
C PHE A 153 2.97 3.26 -13.96
N ALA A 154 4.06 3.76 -14.54
CA ALA A 154 4.06 4.24 -15.92
C ALA A 154 3.70 3.12 -16.91
N ALA A 155 4.34 1.95 -16.79
CA ALA A 155 4.08 0.82 -17.67
C ALA A 155 2.68 0.22 -17.43
N ALA A 156 2.18 0.20 -16.19
CA ALA A 156 0.88 -0.34 -15.86
C ALA A 156 -0.24 0.53 -16.44
N VAL A 157 -0.15 1.86 -16.29
CA VAL A 157 -1.08 2.83 -16.90
C VAL A 157 -1.04 2.76 -18.43
N ALA A 158 0.13 2.56 -19.02
CA ALA A 158 0.25 2.41 -20.47
C ALA A 158 -0.35 1.09 -21.00
N THR A 159 -0.49 0.07 -20.15
CA THR A 159 -0.91 -1.28 -20.55
C THR A 159 -2.38 -1.55 -20.24
N TRP A 160 -2.87 -1.12 -19.09
CA TRP A 160 -4.24 -1.38 -18.61
C TRP A 160 -4.91 -0.09 -18.16
N ASP A 161 -6.13 0.16 -18.65
CA ASP A 161 -7.02 1.19 -18.09
C ASP A 161 -7.77 0.59 -16.90
N ALA A 162 -7.32 0.92 -15.69
CA ALA A 162 -7.88 0.40 -14.45
C ALA A 162 -8.28 1.55 -13.51
N ALA A 163 -9.33 1.35 -12.71
CA ALA A 163 -9.76 2.33 -11.71
C ALA A 163 -8.72 2.53 -10.60
N PHE A 164 -8.04 1.44 -10.22
CA PHE A 164 -7.01 1.42 -9.18
C PHE A 164 -5.81 0.59 -9.64
N TYR A 165 -4.63 0.99 -9.21
CA TYR A 165 -3.37 0.27 -9.38
C TYR A 165 -2.82 -0.06 -7.99
N VAL A 166 -2.52 -1.34 -7.75
CA VAL A 166 -2.15 -1.86 -6.43
C VAL A 166 -0.74 -2.43 -6.46
N LYS A 167 0.10 -1.99 -5.52
CA LYS A 167 1.40 -2.62 -5.22
C LYS A 167 1.23 -3.56 -4.04
N VAL A 168 1.83 -4.75 -4.13
CA VAL A 168 1.88 -5.74 -3.06
C VAL A 168 3.27 -6.38 -3.05
N ASP A 169 3.86 -6.57 -1.87
CA ASP A 169 5.11 -7.32 -1.71
C ASP A 169 4.92 -8.83 -1.87
N ASP A 170 5.98 -9.53 -2.28
CA ASP A 170 5.95 -10.97 -2.58
C ASP A 170 5.94 -11.89 -1.34
N ASP A 171 5.90 -11.29 -0.15
CA ASP A 171 5.73 -11.94 1.14
C ASP A 171 4.46 -11.47 1.86
N VAL A 172 3.45 -10.99 1.14
CA VAL A 172 2.12 -10.65 1.69
C VAL A 172 1.08 -11.68 1.22
N HIS A 173 0.17 -12.07 2.11
CA HIS A 173 -1.04 -12.83 1.73
C HIS A 173 -2.16 -11.86 1.39
N VAL A 174 -2.90 -12.11 0.29
CA VAL A 174 -4.00 -11.25 -0.16
C VAL A 174 -5.28 -12.06 -0.38
N ASN A 175 -6.41 -11.47 0.04
CA ASN A 175 -7.76 -11.88 -0.28
C ASN A 175 -8.30 -10.96 -1.39
N LEU A 176 -8.25 -11.42 -2.64
CA LEU A 176 -8.53 -10.59 -3.82
C LEU A 176 -9.99 -10.09 -3.88
N GLY A 177 -10.95 -10.91 -3.47
CA GLY A 177 -12.36 -10.53 -3.38
C GLY A 177 -12.59 -9.45 -2.32
N MET A 178 -11.97 -9.58 -1.16
CA MET A 178 -12.02 -8.54 -0.12
C MET A 178 -11.36 -7.25 -0.59
N LEU A 179 -10.15 -7.33 -1.16
CA LEU A 179 -9.42 -6.17 -1.67
C LEU A 179 -10.25 -5.39 -2.70
N THR A 180 -10.77 -6.08 -3.71
CA THR A 180 -11.59 -5.46 -4.77
C THR A 180 -12.87 -4.85 -4.22
N ASN A 181 -13.56 -5.53 -3.32
CA ASN A 181 -14.75 -4.98 -2.64
C ASN A 181 -14.43 -3.72 -1.81
N ARG A 182 -13.23 -3.59 -1.23
CA ARG A 182 -12.82 -2.37 -0.50
C ARG A 182 -12.53 -1.23 -1.45
N LEU A 183 -11.78 -1.48 -2.51
CA LEU A 183 -11.44 -0.46 -3.51
C LEU A 183 -12.70 0.10 -4.19
N ALA A 184 -13.71 -0.73 -4.43
CA ALA A 184 -15.01 -0.29 -4.96
C ALA A 184 -15.80 0.62 -4.02
N ARG A 185 -15.52 0.61 -2.70
CA ARG A 185 -16.32 1.34 -1.69
C ARG A 185 -15.78 2.75 -1.36
N GLY A 186 -14.64 3.16 -1.93
CA GLY A 186 -14.11 4.53 -1.75
C GLY A 186 -13.90 4.93 -0.29
N VAL A 187 -13.34 4.02 0.53
CA VAL A 187 -13.18 4.17 2.00
C VAL A 187 -12.22 5.35 2.33
N LYS A 188 -11.96 5.74 3.60
CA LYS A 188 -11.21 6.98 3.97
C LYS A 188 -10.17 6.75 5.11
N TYR A 189 -8.96 7.37 5.07
CA TYR A 189 -7.78 7.01 5.92
C TYR A 189 -7.66 7.61 7.30
N HIS A 190 -7.17 6.78 8.23
CA HIS A 190 -6.58 7.10 9.50
C HIS A 190 -5.33 6.25 9.87
N GLU A 191 -4.14 6.69 9.43
CA GLU A 191 -2.80 6.19 9.87
C GLU A 191 -2.72 5.95 11.40
N PRO A 192 -2.69 4.69 11.88
CA PRO A 192 -2.51 4.33 13.28
C PRO A 192 -1.15 4.75 13.90
N GLU A 193 -0.12 4.97 13.08
CA GLU A 193 1.21 5.45 13.45
C GLU A 193 1.51 6.87 12.96
N SER A 194 0.49 7.66 12.56
CA SER A 194 0.72 9.06 12.09
C SER A 194 1.56 9.88 13.09
N TRP A 195 1.42 9.60 14.38
CA TRP A 195 2.17 10.20 15.48
C TRP A 195 3.68 9.90 15.46
N LYS A 196 4.14 8.79 14.86
CA LYS A 196 5.58 8.51 14.68
C LYS A 196 6.23 9.39 13.63
N PHE A 197 5.43 9.96 12.73
CA PHE A 197 5.88 10.86 11.66
C PHE A 197 5.47 12.33 11.89
N GLY A 198 4.68 12.62 12.94
CA GLY A 198 4.76 13.85 13.76
C GLY A 198 3.49 14.37 14.45
N ASP A 199 3.64 14.70 15.74
CA ASP A 199 3.26 15.99 16.38
C ASP A 199 4.56 16.68 16.87
N GLU A 200 4.47 17.89 17.46
CA GLU A 200 5.58 18.84 17.76
C GLU A 200 7.01 18.23 17.76
N GLY A 201 7.69 18.35 16.62
CA GLY A 201 9.10 18.00 16.47
C GLY A 201 9.44 17.17 15.22
N ASN A 202 8.49 16.43 14.64
CA ASN A 202 8.70 15.66 13.40
C ASN A 202 7.94 16.27 12.21
N LYS A 203 8.58 16.31 11.03
CA LYS A 203 8.21 17.13 9.85
C LYS A 203 8.05 16.32 8.55
N TYR A 204 7.75 15.03 8.62
CA TYR A 204 7.52 14.22 7.41
C TYR A 204 6.03 14.12 7.06
N PHE A 205 5.75 13.99 5.76
CA PHE A 205 4.39 13.85 5.22
C PHE A 205 3.89 12.40 5.35
N ARG A 206 2.56 12.23 5.43
CA ARG A 206 1.92 10.91 5.50
C ARG A 206 2.12 10.13 4.20
N HIS A 207 2.43 8.84 4.31
CA HIS A 207 2.53 7.90 3.19
C HIS A 207 2.03 6.52 3.63
N ALA A 208 1.60 5.69 2.67
CA ALA A 208 1.20 4.32 2.95
C ALA A 208 2.43 3.44 3.16
N THR A 209 2.32 2.41 4.01
CA THR A 209 3.40 1.43 4.24
C THR A 209 3.67 0.60 2.98
N GLY A 210 4.93 0.21 2.75
CA GLY A 210 5.35 -0.50 1.53
C GLY A 210 4.61 -1.81 1.24
N GLN A 211 4.18 -2.58 2.23
CA GLN A 211 3.68 -3.96 2.03
C GLN A 211 2.52 -4.06 1.04
N ILE A 212 1.58 -3.12 1.14
CA ILE A 212 0.44 -3.02 0.23
C ILE A 212 -0.11 -1.59 0.21
N TYR A 213 -0.35 -1.07 -0.99
CA TYR A 213 -1.10 0.17 -1.18
C TYR A 213 -1.79 0.18 -2.54
N ALA A 214 -2.83 0.99 -2.66
CA ALA A 214 -3.54 1.25 -3.91
C ALA A 214 -3.58 2.74 -4.19
N ILE A 215 -3.45 3.11 -5.46
CA ILE A 215 -3.69 4.48 -5.92
C ILE A 215 -4.70 4.48 -7.05
N SER A 216 -5.49 5.56 -7.16
CA SER A 216 -6.45 5.70 -8.24
C SER A 216 -5.74 5.90 -9.60
N ARG A 217 -6.49 5.70 -10.68
CA ARG A 217 -6.04 5.97 -12.05
C ARG A 217 -5.41 7.35 -12.22
N ASP A 218 -6.00 8.38 -11.61
CA ASP A 218 -5.55 9.76 -11.79
C ASP A 218 -4.17 9.98 -11.16
N LEU A 219 -3.92 9.37 -9.99
CA LEU A 219 -2.62 9.41 -9.32
C LEU A 219 -1.57 8.58 -10.06
N ALA A 220 -1.94 7.39 -10.55
CA ALA A 220 -1.05 6.57 -11.36
C ALA A 220 -0.66 7.28 -12.67
N SER A 221 -1.64 7.94 -13.30
CA SER A 221 -1.42 8.76 -14.50
C SER A 221 -0.53 9.96 -14.20
N TYR A 222 -0.74 10.64 -13.07
CA TYR A 222 0.15 11.71 -12.61
C TYR A 222 1.59 11.22 -12.49
N ILE A 223 1.82 10.06 -11.86
CA ILE A 223 3.16 9.47 -11.73
C ILE A 223 3.75 9.17 -13.11
N SER A 224 2.97 8.56 -14.00
CA SER A 224 3.39 8.24 -15.36
C SER A 224 3.81 9.48 -16.15
N ILE A 225 3.01 10.55 -16.10
CA ILE A 225 3.26 11.79 -16.85
C ILE A 225 4.48 12.54 -16.30
N ASN A 226 4.62 12.58 -14.97
CA ASN A 226 5.63 13.40 -14.30
C ASN A 226 6.90 12.62 -13.92
N GLN A 227 6.99 11.33 -14.25
CA GLN A 227 8.11 10.44 -13.91
C GLN A 227 9.52 11.09 -14.03
N PRO A 228 9.86 11.86 -15.09
CA PRO A 228 11.19 12.44 -15.23
C PRO A 228 11.59 13.42 -14.11
N ILE A 229 10.62 14.08 -13.46
CA ILE A 229 10.86 15.09 -12.42
C ILE A 229 10.61 14.58 -10.99
N LEU A 230 10.05 13.38 -10.85
CA LEU A 230 9.75 12.79 -9.54
C LEU A 230 11.04 12.32 -8.84
N HIS A 231 11.33 12.95 -7.70
CA HIS A 231 12.50 12.62 -6.88
C HIS A 231 12.35 11.24 -6.23
N ARG A 232 13.43 10.46 -6.18
CA ARG A 232 13.45 9.11 -5.61
C ARG A 232 14.19 9.12 -4.29
N PHE A 233 13.52 8.71 -3.22
CA PHE A 233 14.14 8.40 -1.93
C PHE A 233 14.59 6.93 -1.90
N ALA A 234 15.31 6.54 -0.84
CA ALA A 234 15.81 5.17 -0.68
C ALA A 234 14.68 4.14 -0.59
N ASN A 235 13.58 4.49 0.08
CA ASN A 235 12.40 3.66 0.20
C ASN A 235 11.35 4.10 -0.84
N GLU A 236 10.66 3.13 -1.45
CA GLU A 236 9.73 3.39 -2.54
C GLU A 236 8.40 3.95 -2.05
N ASP A 237 7.96 3.53 -0.88
CA ASP A 237 6.75 4.00 -0.20
C ASP A 237 6.87 5.47 0.23
N VAL A 238 8.04 5.87 0.76
CA VAL A 238 8.40 7.26 1.02
C VAL A 238 8.41 8.07 -0.29
N SER A 239 8.96 7.49 -1.36
CA SER A 239 8.98 8.14 -2.67
C SER A 239 7.57 8.37 -3.19
N LEU A 240 6.70 7.36 -3.12
CA LEU A 240 5.31 7.48 -3.53
C LEU A 240 4.60 8.59 -2.77
N GLY A 241 4.69 8.61 -1.45
CA GLY A 241 4.05 9.67 -0.67
C GLY A 241 4.59 11.07 -0.99
N ALA A 242 5.90 11.19 -1.28
CA ALA A 242 6.50 12.47 -1.64
C ALA A 242 5.97 13.00 -2.97
N TRP A 243 5.65 12.11 -3.92
CA TRP A 243 5.08 12.49 -5.21
C TRP A 243 3.65 13.02 -5.07
N LEU A 244 2.95 12.62 -4.02
CA LEU A 244 1.55 12.97 -3.79
C LEU A 244 1.37 14.14 -2.80
N ILE A 245 2.41 14.55 -2.05
CA ILE A 245 2.33 15.56 -0.98
C ILE A 245 1.74 16.91 -1.44
N GLY A 246 2.04 17.33 -2.67
CA GLY A 246 1.61 18.61 -3.22
C GLY A 246 0.26 18.56 -3.94
N LEU A 247 -0.38 17.39 -3.94
CA LEU A 247 -1.63 17.14 -4.64
C LEU A 247 -2.80 17.15 -3.65
N GLU A 248 -3.97 17.58 -4.10
CA GLU A 248 -5.21 17.50 -3.32
C GLU A 248 -5.75 16.06 -3.36
N VAL A 249 -5.08 15.16 -2.63
CA VAL A 249 -5.37 13.73 -2.60
C VAL A 249 -6.08 13.36 -1.31
N GLU A 250 -7.17 12.62 -1.43
CA GLU A 250 -7.75 11.92 -0.29
C GLU A 250 -6.95 10.64 -0.02
N HIS A 251 -6.26 10.60 1.11
CA HIS A 251 -5.63 9.38 1.58
C HIS A 251 -6.71 8.47 2.22
N VAL A 252 -6.74 7.18 1.84
CA VAL A 252 -7.73 6.14 2.27
C VAL A 252 -7.13 4.97 3.08
N ASP A 253 -7.59 4.73 4.33
CA ASP A 253 -7.17 3.74 5.38
C ASP A 253 -8.40 2.97 5.62
N ASP A 254 -8.22 1.71 5.38
CA ASP A 254 -9.18 0.78 5.79
C ASP A 254 -8.39 -0.12 6.72
N ARG A 255 -8.71 -0.09 8.01
CA ARG A 255 -8.09 -1.00 8.99
C ARG A 255 -8.41 -2.47 8.69
N SER A 256 -9.27 -2.75 7.71
CA SER A 256 -9.47 -4.08 7.15
C SER A 256 -8.70 -4.32 5.84
N LEU A 257 -7.93 -3.35 5.35
CA LEU A 257 -6.97 -3.54 4.25
C LEU A 257 -5.84 -4.46 4.68
N CYS A 258 -5.39 -4.39 5.93
CA CYS A 258 -4.34 -5.26 6.46
C CYS A 258 -4.63 -5.70 7.89
N CYS A 259 -4.04 -6.82 8.27
CA CYS A 259 -3.99 -7.31 9.65
C CYS A 259 -2.77 -8.22 9.85
N ALA A 260 -2.44 -8.54 11.09
CA ALA A 260 -1.37 -9.46 11.37
C ALA A 260 -1.75 -10.89 10.95
N THR A 261 -0.75 -11.74 10.68
CA THR A 261 -1.00 -13.17 10.43
C THR A 261 -1.59 -13.85 11.70
N PRO A 262 -1.96 -15.15 11.68
CA PRO A 262 -2.59 -15.78 12.83
C PRO A 262 -1.85 -15.54 14.15
N PRO A 263 -2.59 -15.24 15.24
CA PRO A 263 -4.04 -15.47 15.37
C PRO A 263 -4.95 -14.33 14.86
N ASP A 264 -4.41 -13.15 14.55
CA ASP A 264 -5.21 -11.94 14.29
C ASP A 264 -6.13 -12.07 13.06
N CYS A 265 -5.58 -12.33 11.88
CA CYS A 265 -6.39 -12.51 10.67
C CYS A 265 -7.40 -13.66 10.77
N GLU A 266 -7.11 -14.67 11.59
CA GLU A 266 -8.02 -15.80 11.82
C GLU A 266 -9.22 -15.36 12.68
N TRP A 267 -8.97 -14.64 13.77
CA TRP A 267 -10.05 -14.07 14.60
C TRP A 267 -10.90 -13.06 13.84
N LYS A 268 -10.28 -12.17 13.05
CA LYS A 268 -10.99 -11.21 12.20
C LYS A 268 -11.88 -11.91 11.18
N LYS A 269 -11.39 -12.98 10.55
CA LYS A 269 -12.21 -13.83 9.68
C LYS A 269 -13.38 -14.48 10.41
N GLN A 270 -13.15 -15.06 11.59
CA GLN A 270 -14.21 -15.66 12.41
C GLN A 270 -15.29 -14.64 12.81
N ALA A 271 -14.91 -13.38 13.01
CA ALA A 271 -15.82 -12.27 13.28
C ALA A 271 -16.52 -11.70 12.04
N GLY A 272 -16.29 -12.26 10.84
CA GLY A 272 -16.87 -11.76 9.58
C GLY A 272 -16.17 -10.54 9.00
N ASN A 273 -15.03 -10.13 9.57
CA ASN A 273 -14.23 -8.97 9.17
C ASN A 273 -12.93 -9.40 8.49
N VAL A 274 -13.04 -10.25 7.45
CA VAL A 274 -11.88 -10.76 6.72
C VAL A 274 -11.02 -9.60 6.19
N CYS A 275 -9.70 -9.66 6.42
CA CYS A 275 -8.78 -8.64 5.95
C CYS A 275 -8.49 -8.81 4.46
N ALA A 276 -8.22 -7.71 3.76
CA ALA A 276 -7.77 -7.78 2.37
C ALA A 276 -6.33 -8.31 2.24
N ALA A 277 -5.47 -8.04 3.22
CA ALA A 277 -4.11 -8.55 3.27
C ALA A 277 -3.69 -8.98 4.68
N SER A 278 -2.72 -9.88 4.76
CA SER A 278 -2.14 -10.35 6.03
C SER A 278 -0.62 -10.51 5.94
N PHE A 279 0.10 -9.96 6.92
CA PHE A 279 1.56 -10.02 7.00
C PHE A 279 2.07 -9.80 8.43
N ASP A 280 3.35 -10.08 8.71
CA ASP A 280 3.93 -9.90 10.04
C ASP A 280 4.65 -8.56 10.15
N TRP A 281 4.32 -7.77 11.16
CA TRP A 281 4.99 -6.48 11.40
C TRP A 281 6.46 -6.62 11.77
N SER A 282 6.81 -7.69 12.47
CA SER A 282 8.19 -7.96 12.87
C SER A 282 9.11 -8.20 11.68
N CYS A 283 8.53 -8.61 10.55
CA CYS A 283 9.26 -8.95 9.35
C CYS A 283 8.86 -8.11 8.12
N SER A 284 8.18 -6.97 8.33
CA SER A 284 7.80 -6.06 7.24
C SER A 284 7.14 -6.80 6.05
N GLY A 285 6.38 -7.86 6.34
CA GLY A 285 6.07 -8.97 5.43
C GLY A 285 5.89 -10.28 6.20
N ILE A 286 5.49 -11.39 5.57
CA ILE A 286 5.36 -12.68 6.25
C ILE A 286 6.75 -13.25 6.55
N CYS A 287 7.06 -13.44 7.83
CA CYS A 287 8.28 -14.11 8.23
C CYS A 287 8.32 -15.53 7.66
N LYS A 288 9.41 -15.91 6.98
CA LYS A 288 9.55 -17.21 6.30
C LYS A 288 8.38 -17.48 5.33
N SER A 289 8.04 -16.49 4.50
CA SER A 289 6.89 -16.50 3.61
C SER A 289 6.74 -17.77 2.78
N VAL A 290 7.82 -18.28 2.18
CA VAL A 290 7.81 -19.53 1.39
C VAL A 290 7.21 -20.70 2.17
N ASP A 291 7.52 -20.80 3.47
CA ASP A 291 7.07 -21.91 4.31
C ASP A 291 5.68 -21.65 4.93
N ARG A 292 5.37 -20.39 5.27
CA ARG A 292 4.18 -20.01 6.03
C ARG A 292 2.98 -19.59 5.18
N MET A 293 3.17 -19.16 3.93
CA MET A 293 2.11 -18.62 3.07
C MET A 293 0.90 -19.58 2.98
N ARG A 294 1.14 -20.88 2.82
CA ARG A 294 0.06 -21.88 2.69
C ARG A 294 -0.78 -22.01 3.96
N ALA A 295 -0.13 -22.04 5.13
CA ALA A 295 -0.82 -22.13 6.41
C ALA A 295 -1.64 -20.86 6.67
N ILE A 296 -1.06 -19.68 6.39
CA ILE A 296 -1.74 -18.38 6.53
C ILE A 296 -2.92 -18.30 5.56
N HIS A 297 -2.76 -18.68 4.30
CA HIS A 297 -3.85 -18.70 3.33
C HIS A 297 -4.98 -19.63 3.76
N SER A 298 -4.67 -20.79 4.36
CA SER A 298 -5.68 -21.72 4.86
C SER A 298 -6.46 -21.12 6.05
N ALA A 299 -5.76 -20.46 6.97
CA ALA A 299 -6.38 -19.82 8.14
C ALA A 299 -7.18 -18.58 7.74
N CYS A 300 -6.58 -17.68 6.97
CA CYS A 300 -7.04 -16.29 6.76
C CYS A 300 -7.62 -16.03 5.37
N GLY A 301 -7.57 -17.02 4.49
CA GLY A 301 -8.15 -16.94 3.15
C GLY A 301 -9.66 -16.74 3.17
N GLU A 302 -10.16 -15.95 2.22
CA GLU A 302 -11.58 -15.70 1.95
C GLU A 302 -12.33 -16.90 1.33
N GLY A 303 -11.63 -17.98 1.00
CA GLY A 303 -12.17 -19.20 0.38
C GLY A 303 -12.33 -19.07 -1.14
N ASP A 304 -12.31 -20.23 -1.83
CA ASP A 304 -12.24 -20.28 -3.30
C ASP A 304 -13.42 -19.61 -4.03
N GLY A 305 -14.59 -19.56 -3.40
CA GLY A 305 -15.79 -18.93 -3.97
C GLY A 305 -15.81 -17.40 -3.90
N ALA A 306 -14.98 -16.79 -3.05
CA ALA A 306 -15.00 -15.34 -2.86
C ALA A 306 -14.64 -14.60 -4.15
N VAL A 307 -13.58 -15.08 -4.83
CA VAL A 307 -13.10 -14.51 -6.10
C VAL A 307 -14.15 -14.62 -7.22
N SER A 308 -14.96 -15.68 -7.21
CA SER A 308 -16.05 -15.86 -8.19
C SER A 308 -17.28 -14.98 -7.89
N ASN A 309 -17.51 -14.64 -6.61
CA ASN A 309 -18.78 -14.08 -6.15
C ASN A 309 -18.80 -12.55 -5.99
N PHE A 310 -17.66 -11.85 -6.02
CA PHE A 310 -17.67 -10.38 -5.93
C PHE A 310 -18.07 -9.73 -7.27
N ALA A 311 -18.76 -8.58 -7.20
CA ALA A 311 -19.18 -7.83 -8.39
C ALA A 311 -17.95 -7.14 -9.02
N ALA A 312 -17.88 -7.08 -10.36
CA ALA A 312 -16.86 -6.28 -11.03
C ALA A 312 -16.98 -4.82 -10.58
N ALA A 313 -15.85 -4.20 -10.24
CA ALA A 313 -15.76 -2.81 -9.80
C ALA A 313 -15.93 -1.82 -10.96
#